data_AF-A0A967K9X5-F1
#
_entry.id   AF-A0A967K9X5-F1
#
_cell.length_a   1.000
_cell.length_b   1.000
_cell.length_c   1.000
_cell.angle_alpha   90.00
_cell.angle_beta   90.00
_cell.angle_gamma   90.00
#
_symmetry.space_group_name_H-M   'P 1'
#
loop_
_entity.id
_entity.type
_entity.pdbx_description
1 polymer ?
#
loop_
_entity_poly.entity_id
_entity_poly.type
_entity_poly.pdbx_seq_one_letter_code
_entity_poly.pdbx_strand_id
1 'polypeptide(L)'
;MNELLNVDAISIALVDKQHQELVYEVAEGSGSEKIVGLRMPSNEGISGWVMEHGEPALVNDPYSDGRFSGHGDERTGINTKALICAPLQLKGEVLGTIQAINPVEGTFSDNDLRLLINLANLASSAIANAQQFTRTQAAEERYLGLFEDSIDPIILTDIDGKIVEINNPACVFLEYDRGELLDLSLKSLHPDIEKTLNQTFIDEL
;
A
#
# COMPACT_ATOMS: atom_id res chain seq x y z
N MET A 1 9.64 15.44 10.51
CA MET A 1 10.14 15.79 9.16
C MET A 1 10.16 17.31 8.99
N ASN A 2 9.27 18.01 9.69
CA ASN A 2 9.19 19.46 9.71
C ASN A 2 10.47 20.17 10.20
N GLU A 3 11.12 19.65 11.26
CA GLU A 3 12.38 20.21 11.80
C GLU A 3 13.56 20.16 10.81
N LEU A 4 13.55 19.24 9.84
CA LEU A 4 14.64 19.09 8.88
C LEU A 4 14.57 20.14 7.76
N LEU A 5 13.35 20.56 7.39
CA LEU A 5 13.09 21.55 6.34
C LEU A 5 12.82 22.95 6.90
N ASN A 6 12.56 23.09 8.20
CA ASN A 6 12.24 24.34 8.87
C ASN A 6 11.07 25.08 8.20
N VAL A 7 9.92 24.41 8.15
CA VAL A 7 8.69 24.88 7.49
C VAL A 7 7.51 24.92 8.45
N ASP A 8 6.42 25.56 8.03
CA ASP A 8 5.18 25.64 8.82
C ASP A 8 4.45 24.29 8.85
N ALA A 9 4.32 23.66 7.67
CA ALA A 9 3.69 22.35 7.55
C ALA A 9 4.26 21.52 6.41
N ILE A 10 4.17 20.20 6.57
CA ILE A 10 4.51 19.20 5.57
C ILE A 10 3.42 18.14 5.49
N SER A 11 3.16 17.61 4.31
CA SER A 11 2.14 16.58 4.08
C SER A 11 2.57 15.56 3.04
N ILE A 12 2.03 14.35 3.17
CA ILE A 12 2.10 13.28 2.18
C ILE A 12 0.68 12.94 1.75
N ALA A 13 0.44 12.93 0.44
CA ALA A 13 -0.78 12.43 -0.15
C ALA A 13 -0.48 11.24 -1.07
N LEU A 14 -1.30 10.19 -1.00
CA LEU A 14 -1.19 9.01 -1.86
C LEU A 14 -2.30 9.00 -2.90
N VAL A 15 -2.04 8.46 -4.08
CA VAL A 15 -3.05 8.36 -5.13
C VAL A 15 -4.02 7.20 -4.86
N ASP A 16 -5.31 7.51 -4.83
CA ASP A 16 -6.39 6.55 -5.03
C ASP A 16 -6.73 6.51 -6.53
N LYS A 17 -6.18 5.51 -7.22
CA LYS A 17 -6.38 5.33 -8.67
C LYS A 17 -7.83 4.99 -9.03
N GLN A 18 -8.59 4.40 -8.12
CA GLN A 18 -9.97 4.01 -8.40
C GLN A 18 -10.87 5.26 -8.48
N HIS A 19 -10.64 6.22 -7.60
CA HIS A 19 -11.45 7.43 -7.51
C HIS A 19 -10.82 8.65 -8.19
N GLN A 20 -9.57 8.54 -8.68
CA GLN A 20 -8.79 9.64 -9.28
C GLN A 20 -8.59 10.81 -8.29
N GLU A 21 -8.19 10.45 -7.06
CA GLU A 21 -8.03 11.40 -5.97
C GLU A 21 -6.66 11.23 -5.28
N LEU A 22 -6.17 12.30 -4.68
CA LEU A 22 -5.09 12.31 -3.72
C LEU A 22 -5.69 12.29 -2.31
N VAL A 23 -5.29 11.29 -1.53
CA VAL A 23 -5.69 11.10 -0.14
C VAL A 23 -4.53 11.54 0.76
N TYR A 24 -4.76 12.54 1.60
CA TYR A 24 -3.74 13.07 2.52
C TYR A 24 -3.60 12.15 3.74
N GLU A 25 -2.62 11.25 3.70
CA GLU A 25 -2.41 10.22 4.71
C GLU A 25 -1.70 10.73 5.97
N VAL A 26 -0.77 11.67 5.78
CA VAL A 26 0.08 12.18 6.86
C VAL A 26 0.29 13.68 6.68
N ALA A 27 0.21 14.43 7.78
CA ALA A 27 0.69 15.80 7.83
C ALA A 27 1.28 16.13 9.21
N GLU A 28 2.19 17.09 9.23
CA GLU A 28 2.82 17.62 10.43
C GLU A 28 2.86 19.15 10.30
N GLY A 29 2.65 19.86 11.41
CA GLY A 29 2.62 21.33 11.44
C GLY A 29 1.21 21.91 11.39
N SER A 30 1.11 23.20 11.04
CA SER A 30 -0.16 23.94 11.04
C SER A 30 -1.22 23.27 10.17
N GLY A 31 -2.45 23.16 10.69
CA GLY A 31 -3.63 22.60 9.99
C GLY A 31 -3.54 21.12 9.63
N SER A 32 -2.53 20.40 10.14
CA SER A 32 -2.35 18.95 9.94
C SER A 32 -3.58 18.14 10.36
N GLU A 33 -4.24 18.52 11.47
CA GLU A 33 -5.44 17.85 11.97
C GLU A 33 -6.65 17.96 11.03
N LYS A 34 -6.66 18.96 10.14
CA LYS A 34 -7.74 19.18 9.17
C LYS A 34 -7.45 18.60 7.80
N ILE A 35 -6.17 18.50 7.42
CA ILE A 35 -5.77 17.99 6.10
C ILE A 35 -5.75 16.47 6.06
N VAL A 36 -5.39 15.80 7.16
CA VAL A 36 -5.32 14.33 7.21
C VAL A 36 -6.72 13.73 6.97
N GLY A 37 -6.78 12.77 6.04
CA GLY A 37 -8.01 12.12 5.58
C GLY A 37 -8.79 12.90 4.52
N LEU A 38 -8.36 14.11 4.14
CA LEU A 38 -8.96 14.80 3.00
C LEU A 38 -8.63 14.11 1.69
N ARG A 39 -9.58 14.22 0.77
CA ARG A 39 -9.51 13.71 -0.60
C ARG A 39 -9.66 14.88 -1.54
N MET A 40 -8.76 15.00 -2.52
CA MET A 40 -8.77 16.05 -3.53
C MET A 40 -8.56 15.45 -4.91
N PRO A 41 -9.09 16.04 -6.01
CA PRO A 41 -8.85 15.53 -7.35
C PRO A 41 -7.35 15.41 -7.66
N SER A 42 -6.91 14.28 -8.21
CA SER A 42 -5.48 14.02 -8.45
C SER A 42 -4.90 14.79 -9.65
N ASN A 43 -5.72 15.58 -10.34
CA ASN A 43 -5.35 16.39 -11.51
C ASN A 43 -5.50 17.91 -11.25
N GLU A 44 -5.74 18.31 -10.01
CA GLU A 44 -5.91 19.73 -9.64
C GLU A 44 -4.84 20.19 -8.65
N GLY A 45 -4.55 21.49 -8.67
CA GLY A 45 -3.56 22.08 -7.77
C GLY A 45 -2.12 21.70 -8.15
N ILE A 46 -1.18 22.16 -7.32
CA ILE A 46 0.23 21.84 -7.51
C ILE A 46 0.48 20.33 -7.36
N SER A 47 -0.11 19.69 -6.34
CA SER A 47 0.05 18.23 -6.16
C SER A 47 -0.53 17.44 -7.34
N GLY A 48 -1.64 17.88 -7.92
CA GLY A 48 -2.19 17.25 -9.12
C GLY A 48 -1.27 17.41 -10.34
N TRP A 49 -0.70 18.60 -10.53
CA TRP A 49 0.30 18.82 -11.59
C TRP A 49 1.53 17.93 -11.42
N VAL A 50 2.06 17.84 -10.18
CA VAL A 50 3.19 16.96 -9.85
C VAL A 50 2.85 15.49 -10.05
N MET A 51 1.62 15.06 -9.71
CA MET A 51 1.13 13.70 -9.98
C MET A 51 1.13 13.37 -11.46
N GLU A 52 0.62 14.28 -12.29
CA GLU A 52 0.47 14.07 -13.73
C GLU A 52 1.81 14.07 -14.47
N HIS A 53 2.70 15.00 -14.12
CA HIS A 53 3.96 15.21 -14.83
C HIS A 53 5.11 14.37 -14.25
N GLY A 54 4.99 13.94 -12.99
CA GLY A 54 6.10 13.29 -12.28
C GLY A 54 7.29 14.23 -12.09
N GLU A 55 7.06 15.54 -12.09
CA GLU A 55 8.10 16.56 -11.95
C GLU A 55 7.90 17.33 -10.64
N PRO A 56 8.99 17.66 -9.91
CA PRO A 56 8.89 18.46 -8.70
C PRO A 56 8.58 19.93 -9.02
N ALA A 57 7.88 20.61 -8.12
CA ALA A 57 7.50 22.01 -8.24
C ALA A 57 8.02 22.85 -7.06
N LEU A 58 8.53 24.05 -7.37
CA LEU A 58 8.89 25.09 -6.41
C LEU A 58 8.09 26.35 -6.75
N VAL A 59 7.31 26.84 -5.80
CA VAL A 59 6.39 27.96 -6.00
C VAL A 59 6.48 28.92 -4.81
N ASN A 60 7.08 30.08 -5.04
CA ASN A 60 7.26 31.12 -4.00
C ASN A 60 6.15 32.17 -3.97
N ASP A 61 5.18 32.10 -4.90
CA ASP A 61 3.95 32.89 -4.87
C ASP A 61 2.78 32.06 -5.47
N PRO A 62 2.15 31.19 -4.66
CA PRO A 62 1.12 30.26 -5.14
C PRO A 62 -0.09 30.94 -5.76
N TYR A 63 -0.53 32.09 -5.23
CA TYR A 63 -1.70 32.80 -5.76
C TYR A 63 -1.47 33.43 -7.14
N SER A 64 -0.21 33.60 -7.54
CA SER A 64 0.17 34.01 -8.90
C SER A 64 0.46 32.83 -9.84
N ASP A 65 0.50 31.59 -9.33
CA ASP A 65 0.75 30.38 -10.11
C ASP A 65 -0.58 29.76 -10.56
N GLY A 66 -0.80 29.71 -11.88
CA GLY A 66 -2.05 29.20 -12.45
C GLY A 66 -2.33 27.72 -12.16
N ARG A 67 -1.36 26.97 -11.63
CA ARG A 67 -1.53 25.58 -11.20
C ARG A 67 -2.09 25.48 -9.77
N PHE A 68 -2.06 26.55 -8.97
CA PHE A 68 -2.52 26.52 -7.59
C PHE A 68 -4.05 26.59 -7.51
N SER A 69 -4.66 25.67 -6.74
CA SER A 69 -6.13 25.55 -6.63
C SER A 69 -6.71 26.20 -5.38
N GLY A 70 -5.93 26.45 -4.33
CA GLY A 70 -6.42 26.97 -3.06
C GLY A 70 -7.27 26.01 -2.19
N HIS A 71 -7.63 24.83 -2.70
CA HIS A 71 -8.49 23.86 -1.97
C HIS A 71 -7.93 23.47 -0.59
N GLY A 72 -6.61 23.30 -0.47
CA GLY A 72 -5.97 23.02 0.82
C GLY A 72 -6.13 24.17 1.82
N ASP A 73 -5.94 25.40 1.35
CA ASP A 73 -6.06 26.62 2.16
C ASP A 73 -7.51 26.80 2.65
N GLU A 74 -8.50 26.59 1.77
CA GLU A 74 -9.93 26.67 2.12
C GLU A 74 -10.34 25.67 3.22
N ARG A 75 -9.78 24.46 3.18
CA ARG A 75 -10.12 23.39 4.12
C ARG A 75 -9.38 23.49 5.45
N THR A 76 -8.16 23.99 5.43
CA THR A 76 -7.29 24.07 6.62
C THR A 76 -7.38 25.43 7.32
N GLY A 77 -7.69 26.49 6.57
CA GLY A 77 -7.60 27.88 6.99
C GLY A 77 -6.18 28.46 6.93
N ILE A 78 -5.23 27.72 6.35
CA ILE A 78 -3.85 28.18 6.14
C ILE A 78 -3.82 29.12 4.94
N ASN A 79 -2.93 30.11 4.99
CA ASN A 79 -2.57 30.93 3.83
C ASN A 79 -1.20 30.47 3.33
N THR A 80 -1.17 29.80 2.18
CA THR A 80 0.06 29.27 1.59
C THR A 80 0.79 30.37 0.81
N LYS A 81 1.88 30.87 1.39
CA LYS A 81 2.75 31.93 0.83
C LYS A 81 3.84 31.38 -0.08
N ALA A 82 4.30 30.16 0.19
CA ALA A 82 5.25 29.44 -0.64
C ALA A 82 5.07 27.94 -0.42
N LEU A 83 5.37 27.13 -1.43
CA LEU A 83 5.33 25.68 -1.35
C LEU A 83 6.37 25.03 -2.26
N ILE A 84 6.87 23.88 -1.83
CA ILE A 84 7.58 22.92 -2.66
C ILE A 84 6.83 21.59 -2.63
N CYS A 85 6.72 20.94 -3.77
CA CYS A 85 6.05 19.66 -3.92
C CYS A 85 6.90 18.72 -4.76
N ALA A 86 7.08 17.49 -4.30
CA ALA A 86 7.85 16.48 -5.00
C ALA A 86 7.03 15.18 -5.16
N PRO A 87 7.21 14.47 -6.28
CA PRO A 87 6.48 13.23 -6.51
C PRO A 87 7.09 12.09 -5.68
N LEU A 88 6.23 11.23 -5.14
CA LEU A 88 6.64 9.97 -4.53
C LEU A 88 6.72 8.92 -5.63
N GLN A 89 7.91 8.65 -6.16
CA GLN A 89 8.10 7.77 -7.32
C GLN A 89 8.78 6.46 -6.99
N LEU A 90 8.28 5.39 -7.60
CA LEU A 90 8.95 4.10 -7.62
C LEU A 90 8.82 3.44 -8.99
N LYS A 91 9.96 3.01 -9.57
CA LYS A 91 10.01 2.29 -10.85
C LYS A 91 9.25 3.00 -12.00
N GLY A 92 9.27 4.33 -12.02
CA GLY A 92 8.61 5.15 -13.05
C GLY A 92 7.11 5.41 -12.81
N GLU A 93 6.57 4.95 -11.69
CA GLU A 93 5.19 5.22 -11.27
C GLU A 93 5.15 6.25 -10.14
N VAL A 94 4.26 7.24 -10.25
CA VAL A 94 3.99 8.20 -9.17
C VAL A 94 2.93 7.63 -8.23
N LEU A 95 3.32 7.34 -6.99
CA LEU A 95 2.48 6.79 -5.92
C LEU A 95 1.71 7.88 -5.15
N GLY A 96 2.10 9.14 -5.31
CA GLY A 96 1.58 10.26 -4.55
C GLY A 96 2.52 11.47 -4.58
N THR A 97 2.34 12.38 -3.64
CA THR A 97 3.14 13.61 -3.51
C THR A 97 3.54 13.86 -2.06
N ILE A 98 4.70 14.47 -1.88
CA ILE A 98 5.11 15.11 -0.62
C ILE A 98 5.17 16.62 -0.84
N GLN A 99 4.60 17.40 0.07
CA GLN A 99 4.54 18.86 -0.04
C GLN A 99 4.95 19.51 1.28
N ALA A 100 5.78 20.54 1.20
CA ALA A 100 6.10 21.43 2.31
C ALA A 100 5.66 22.87 1.97
N ILE A 101 5.14 23.60 2.96
CA ILE A 101 4.60 24.95 2.79
C ILE A 101 5.19 25.93 3.81
N ASN A 102 5.26 27.20 3.41
CA ASN A 102 5.63 28.34 4.26
C ASN A 102 6.95 28.09 5.02
N PRO A 103 8.12 28.25 4.38
CA PRO A 103 9.38 28.17 5.09
C PRO A 103 9.41 29.22 6.20
N VAL A 104 10.00 28.88 7.35
CA VAL A 104 10.04 29.78 8.52
C VAL A 104 10.79 31.08 8.18
N GLU A 105 11.82 30.99 7.33
CA GLU A 105 12.58 32.13 6.84
C GLU A 105 12.64 32.18 5.31
N GLY A 106 12.47 33.37 4.75
CA GLY A 106 12.67 33.63 3.33
C GLY A 106 11.67 32.90 2.42
N THR A 107 12.20 32.29 1.37
CA THR A 107 11.46 31.58 0.32
C THR A 107 12.17 30.27 0.00
N PHE A 108 11.47 29.29 -0.59
CA PHE A 108 12.10 28.05 -0.98
C PHE A 108 13.15 28.27 -2.07
N SER A 109 14.27 27.57 -1.93
CA SER A 109 15.36 27.49 -2.88
C SER A 109 15.43 26.11 -3.56
N ASP A 110 16.22 26.00 -4.61
CA ASP A 110 16.50 24.70 -5.25
C ASP A 110 17.11 23.68 -4.29
N ASN A 111 17.84 24.14 -3.26
CA ASN A 111 18.41 23.24 -2.26
C ASN A 111 17.32 22.63 -1.36
N ASP A 112 16.30 23.41 -1.00
CA ASP A 112 15.15 22.93 -0.23
C ASP A 112 14.35 21.91 -1.04
N LEU A 113 14.14 22.20 -2.34
CA LEU A 113 13.49 21.26 -3.25
C LEU A 113 14.30 19.96 -3.39
N ARG A 114 15.63 20.03 -3.53
CA ARG A 114 16.51 18.86 -3.57
C ARG A 114 16.43 18.03 -2.29
N LEU A 115 16.38 18.68 -1.13
CA LEU A 115 16.19 17.99 0.14
C LEU A 115 14.85 17.27 0.18
N LEU A 116 13.77 17.94 -0.24
CA LEU A 116 12.44 17.34 -0.32
C LEU A 116 12.41 16.13 -1.27
N ILE A 117 13.05 16.22 -2.45
CA ILE A 117 13.16 15.10 -3.40
C ILE A 117 13.88 13.90 -2.77
N ASN A 118 14.94 14.14 -2.01
CA ASN A 118 15.65 13.05 -1.31
C ASN A 118 14.75 12.38 -0.26
N LEU A 119 13.96 13.15 0.48
CA LEU A 119 12.96 12.62 1.41
C LEU A 119 11.86 11.85 0.67
N ALA A 120 11.41 12.36 -0.48
CA ALA A 120 10.43 11.72 -1.34
C ALA A 120 10.89 10.33 -1.79
N ASN A 121 12.15 10.19 -2.21
CA ASN A 121 12.73 8.92 -2.64
C ASN A 121 12.76 7.88 -1.51
N LEU A 122 13.13 8.31 -0.30
CA LEU A 122 13.12 7.45 0.89
C LEU A 122 11.70 7.01 1.25
N ALA A 123 10.77 7.96 1.29
CA ALA A 123 9.36 7.71 1.59
C ALA A 123 8.73 6.76 0.56
N SER A 124 9.00 6.97 -0.73
CA SER A 124 8.49 6.12 -1.82
C SER A 124 8.88 4.66 -1.65
N SER A 125 10.14 4.41 -1.29
CA SER A 125 10.63 3.05 -1.03
C SER A 125 9.95 2.42 0.18
N ALA A 126 9.81 3.17 1.28
CA ALA A 126 9.16 2.69 2.49
C ALA A 126 7.66 2.39 2.28
N ILE A 127 6.95 3.28 1.60
CA ILE A 127 5.52 3.14 1.28
C ILE A 127 5.28 1.91 0.41
N ALA A 128 6.08 1.73 -0.65
CA ALA A 128 5.94 0.58 -1.51
C ALA A 128 6.25 -0.75 -0.80
N ASN A 129 7.26 -0.77 0.08
CA ASN A 129 7.57 -1.95 0.88
C ASN A 129 6.41 -2.30 1.83
N ALA A 130 5.82 -1.30 2.48
CA ALA A 130 4.66 -1.50 3.35
C ALA A 130 3.45 -2.03 2.55
N GLN A 131 3.14 -1.42 1.40
CA GLN A 131 2.06 -1.89 0.53
C GLN A 131 2.28 -3.32 0.02
N GLN A 132 3.51 -3.66 -0.36
CA GLN A 132 3.85 -5.01 -0.80
C GLN A 132 3.69 -6.02 0.34
N PHE A 133 4.16 -5.67 1.54
CA PHE A 133 4.02 -6.51 2.72
C PHE A 133 2.55 -6.78 3.06
N THR A 134 1.72 -5.74 3.09
CA THR A 134 0.27 -5.88 3.33
C THR A 134 -0.43 -6.71 2.25
N ARG A 135 -0.04 -6.56 0.97
CA ARG A 135 -0.59 -7.38 -0.13
C ARG A 135 -0.24 -8.86 0.03
N THR A 136 1.00 -9.18 0.42
CA THR A 136 1.41 -10.57 0.67
C THR A 136 0.62 -11.17 1.83
N GLN A 137 0.46 -10.45 2.94
CA GLN A 137 -0.34 -10.92 4.08
C GLN A 137 -1.81 -11.16 3.70
N ALA A 138 -2.44 -10.21 3.00
CA ALA A 138 -3.82 -10.38 2.57
C ALA A 138 -4.02 -11.53 1.58
N ALA A 139 -3.03 -11.80 0.73
CA ALA A 139 -3.06 -12.95 -0.18
C ALA A 139 -2.91 -14.28 0.58
N GLU A 140 -2.06 -14.33 1.58
CA GLU A 140 -1.87 -15.50 2.46
C GLU A 140 -3.13 -15.79 3.28
N GLU A 141 -3.70 -14.77 3.95
CA GLU A 141 -4.97 -14.91 4.69
C GLU A 141 -6.10 -15.38 3.79
N ARG A 142 -6.19 -14.83 2.56
CA ARG A 142 -7.18 -15.26 1.58
C ARG A 142 -6.97 -16.71 1.14
N TYR A 143 -5.72 -17.13 0.93
CA TYR A 143 -5.40 -18.52 0.59
C TYR A 143 -5.82 -19.46 1.72
N LEU A 144 -5.41 -19.18 2.96
CA LEU A 144 -5.74 -20.00 4.12
C LEU A 144 -7.25 -20.08 4.35
N GLY A 145 -7.97 -18.95 4.24
CA GLY A 145 -9.43 -18.96 4.34
C GLY A 145 -10.09 -19.85 3.28
N LEU A 146 -9.70 -19.71 2.01
CA LEU A 146 -10.25 -20.56 0.94
C LEU A 146 -9.88 -22.04 1.09
N PHE A 147 -8.69 -22.33 1.62
CA PHE A 147 -8.17 -23.68 1.79
C PHE A 147 -8.82 -24.40 2.97
N GLU A 148 -8.88 -23.75 4.13
CA GLU A 148 -9.41 -24.33 5.38
C GLU A 148 -10.95 -24.37 5.39
N ASP A 149 -11.62 -23.38 4.79
CA ASP A 149 -13.09 -23.33 4.71
C ASP A 149 -13.66 -24.12 3.51
N SER A 150 -12.79 -24.73 2.69
CA SER A 150 -13.23 -25.66 1.63
C SER A 150 -14.08 -26.77 2.24
N ILE A 151 -15.11 -27.23 1.52
CA ILE A 151 -15.89 -28.40 1.94
C ILE A 151 -15.13 -29.68 1.61
N ASP A 152 -14.40 -29.68 0.48
CA ASP A 152 -13.67 -30.85 0.01
C ASP A 152 -12.37 -31.06 0.78
N PRO A 153 -12.02 -32.32 1.11
CA PRO A 153 -10.68 -32.69 1.57
C PRO A 153 -9.62 -32.30 0.52
N ILE A 154 -8.68 -31.44 0.91
CA ILE A 154 -7.54 -31.05 0.08
C ILE A 154 -6.25 -31.51 0.75
N ILE A 155 -5.46 -32.28 0.01
CA ILE A 155 -4.12 -32.72 0.40
C ILE A 155 -3.16 -32.33 -0.71
N LEU A 156 -2.14 -31.54 -0.38
CA LEU A 156 -1.08 -31.16 -1.30
C LEU A 156 0.17 -31.98 -0.97
N THR A 157 0.78 -32.57 -2.00
CA THR A 157 2.01 -33.34 -1.85
C THR A 157 3.13 -32.76 -2.72
N ASP A 158 4.37 -33.02 -2.33
CA ASP A 158 5.49 -32.88 -3.25
C ASP A 158 5.49 -34.00 -4.31
N ILE A 159 6.49 -33.97 -5.19
CA ILE A 159 6.67 -34.96 -6.27
C ILE A 159 6.95 -36.38 -5.77
N ASP A 160 7.46 -36.52 -4.54
CA ASP A 160 7.78 -37.82 -3.93
C ASP A 160 6.58 -38.41 -3.18
N GLY A 161 5.52 -37.59 -2.99
CA GLY A 161 4.28 -37.94 -2.32
C GLY A 161 4.32 -37.65 -0.82
N LYS A 162 5.23 -36.80 -0.34
CA LYS A 162 5.19 -36.29 1.04
C LYS A 162 4.09 -35.25 1.16
N ILE A 163 3.29 -35.31 2.23
CA ILE A 163 2.26 -34.31 2.49
C ILE A 163 2.93 -32.99 2.87
N VAL A 164 2.62 -31.93 2.14
CA VAL A 164 3.16 -30.58 2.35
C VAL A 164 2.11 -29.70 3.03
N GLU A 165 0.85 -29.82 2.63
CA GLU A 165 -0.27 -29.11 3.24
C GLU A 165 -1.53 -29.98 3.23
N ILE A 166 -2.38 -29.76 4.24
CA ILE A 166 -3.65 -30.46 4.42
C ILE A 166 -4.66 -29.55 5.13
N ASN A 167 -5.90 -29.52 4.65
CA ASN A 167 -6.96 -28.69 5.21
C ASN A 167 -7.76 -29.43 6.29
N ASN A 168 -8.52 -28.66 7.08
CA ASN A 168 -9.32 -29.19 8.17
C ASN A 168 -10.31 -30.31 7.76
N PRO A 169 -11.09 -30.20 6.66
CA PRO A 169 -11.92 -31.32 6.18
C PRO A 169 -11.13 -32.60 5.91
N ALA A 170 -9.93 -32.52 5.34
CA ALA A 170 -9.09 -33.70 5.11
C ALA A 170 -8.60 -34.33 6.41
N CYS A 171 -8.23 -33.53 7.43
CA CYS A 171 -7.89 -34.06 8.75
C CYS A 171 -9.08 -34.80 9.39
N VAL A 172 -10.28 -34.22 9.32
CA VAL A 172 -11.51 -34.85 9.84
C VAL A 172 -11.84 -36.12 9.06
N PHE A 173 -11.73 -36.08 7.73
CA PHE A 173 -12.02 -37.20 6.85
C PHE A 173 -11.06 -38.38 7.06
N LEU A 174 -9.77 -38.09 7.26
CA LEU A 174 -8.75 -39.10 7.51
C LEU A 174 -8.71 -39.56 8.97
N GLU A 175 -9.34 -38.82 9.89
CA GLU A 175 -9.30 -39.05 11.34
C GLU A 175 -7.88 -38.98 11.94
N TYR A 176 -7.03 -38.11 11.40
CA TYR A 176 -5.67 -37.87 11.90
C TYR A 176 -5.47 -36.42 12.33
N ASP A 177 -4.54 -36.22 13.26
CA ASP A 177 -4.07 -34.87 13.59
C ASP A 177 -3.20 -34.31 12.46
N ARG A 178 -3.31 -33.00 12.24
CA ARG A 178 -2.55 -32.29 11.21
C ARG A 178 -1.04 -32.49 11.36
N GLY A 179 -0.53 -32.45 12.59
CA GLY A 179 0.90 -32.62 12.86
C GLY A 179 1.40 -34.01 12.49
N GLU A 180 0.58 -35.04 12.70
CA GLU A 180 0.91 -36.43 12.33
C GLU A 180 0.90 -36.61 10.82
N LEU A 181 -0.03 -35.97 10.11
CA LEU A 181 -0.16 -36.07 8.64
C LEU A 181 1.00 -35.41 7.89
N LEU A 182 1.52 -34.28 8.39
CA LEU A 182 2.62 -33.55 7.73
C LEU A 182 3.96 -34.29 7.75
N ASP A 183 4.12 -35.26 8.65
CA ASP A 183 5.29 -36.15 8.70
C ASP A 183 5.12 -37.41 7.85
N LEU A 184 3.93 -37.62 7.27
CA LEU A 184 3.61 -38.81 6.49
C LEU A 184 3.75 -38.56 4.98
N SER A 185 3.99 -39.67 4.28
CA SER A 185 3.77 -39.74 2.83
C SER A 185 2.37 -40.27 2.59
N LEU A 186 1.73 -39.78 1.53
CA LEU A 186 0.43 -40.27 1.07
C LEU A 186 0.43 -41.79 0.87
N LYS A 187 1.56 -42.36 0.42
CA LYS A 187 1.76 -43.80 0.21
C LYS A 187 1.77 -44.62 1.51
N SER A 188 1.99 -43.95 2.64
CA SER A 188 2.02 -44.55 3.98
C SER A 188 0.64 -44.59 4.62
N LEU A 189 -0.34 -43.84 4.09
CA LEU A 189 -1.73 -43.94 4.49
C LEU A 189 -2.28 -45.29 4.00
N HIS A 190 -3.03 -45.98 4.85
CA HIS A 190 -3.46 -47.37 4.64
C HIS A 190 -4.10 -47.58 3.24
N PRO A 191 -3.88 -48.72 2.55
CA PRO A 191 -4.40 -48.97 1.19
C PRO A 191 -5.93 -48.89 1.04
N ASP A 192 -6.68 -48.93 2.14
CA ASP A 192 -8.14 -48.70 2.12
C ASP A 192 -8.49 -47.22 1.89
N ILE A 193 -7.61 -46.29 2.27
CA ILE A 193 -7.79 -44.84 2.07
C ILE A 193 -7.62 -44.47 0.59
N GLU A 194 -6.66 -45.08 -0.13
CA GLU A 194 -6.56 -44.95 -1.59
C GLU A 194 -7.84 -45.42 -2.30
N LYS A 195 -8.50 -46.45 -1.76
CA LYS A 195 -9.80 -46.91 -2.28
C LYS A 195 -10.93 -45.93 -1.98
N THR A 196 -11.00 -45.40 -0.76
CA THR A 196 -12.03 -44.43 -0.35
C THR A 196 -11.87 -43.11 -1.11
N LEU A 197 -10.65 -42.60 -1.28
CA LEU A 197 -10.37 -41.41 -2.10
C LEU A 197 -10.76 -41.66 -3.56
N ASN A 198 -10.42 -42.81 -4.15
CA ASN A 198 -10.80 -43.09 -5.54
C ASN A 198 -12.29 -43.36 -5.77
N GLN A 199 -13.04 -43.81 -4.76
CA GLN A 199 -14.49 -44.05 -4.89
C GLN A 199 -15.30 -42.76 -4.80
N THR A 200 -14.99 -41.85 -3.87
CA THR A 200 -15.79 -40.63 -3.67
C THR A 200 -15.67 -39.62 -4.83
N PHE A 201 -14.53 -39.56 -5.51
CA PHE A 201 -14.33 -38.65 -6.66
C PHE A 201 -14.93 -39.15 -7.99
N ILE A 202 -15.38 -40.41 -8.07
CA ILE A 202 -15.98 -41.00 -9.27
C ILE A 202 -17.52 -41.02 -9.20
N ASP A 203 -18.11 -40.99 -8.00
CA ASP A 203 -19.56 -41.10 -7.83
C ASP A 203 -20.34 -39.76 -7.90
N GLU A 204 -19.67 -38.61 -8.09
CA GLU A 204 -20.29 -37.28 -8.26
C GLU A 204 -20.12 -36.65 -9.67
N LEU A 205 -19.71 -37.43 -10.68
CA LEU A 205 -19.68 -37.05 -12.11
C LEU A 205 -20.72 -37.82 -12.92
#